data_AF-A0A3N2NLY9-F1
#
_entry.id   AF-A0A3N2NLY9-F1
#
_cell.length_a   1.000
_cell.length_b   1.000
_cell.length_c   1.000
_cell.angle_alpha   90.00
_cell.angle_beta   90.00
_cell.angle_gamma   90.00
#
_symmetry.space_group_name_H-M   'P 1'
#
loop_
_entity.id
_entity.type
_entity.pdbx_description
1 polymer ?
#
loop_
_entity_poly.entity_id
_entity_poly.type
_entity_poly.pdbx_seq_one_letter_code
_entity_poly.pdbx_strand_id
1 'polypeptide(L)'
;MKKHILLIGSLLTALSMTATRPTSVTPLITTEWGQTSPYNDMCPEYATGKRCKTSCVATAMAQIMRYHKYPTNGVGSKSLKWSYGQLSAKLTADFGATTYRWEEMLDNYRGEYTQAQAEAVATIMYHCGIAADAEYTPDSGAFIDDAFRAAVDHFSYSSESVLADREYFDDATWTELVFDAIADGFPVYYGGYTDYYLGHAFVIDGYDSNGKAHVNWGFGAGGGYYDMSSLGSYVYGQSAMIFYPLGRPGQMQSWMVCSEGVSSPESYVTLGDKNSSLTVKTDIKNFTGNAPAVTFGLRLSDVAGNVTYAEGETLSLPDNRYVSLPSFSVPAEAFTCAGTFEAVPVYRTSADSEWVPIKMLRKDAETSIHITVSKMSGLETVTAKDTTIDVLTIGNQLALTPSATHEANVYDMNGSHIATLTQATPVTPALVAGVYIITTGSRSVKMRIK
;
A
#
# COMPACT_ATOMS: atom_id res chain seq x y z
N MET A 1 54.32 8.00 -13.81
CA MET A 1 53.32 7.11 -14.45
C MET A 1 52.89 6.06 -13.44
N LYS A 2 51.58 5.72 -13.42
CA LYS A 2 50.83 4.82 -12.50
C LYS A 2 50.31 5.56 -11.26
N LYS A 3 49.12 6.17 -11.36
CA LYS A 3 47.73 5.64 -11.31
C LYS A 3 47.23 5.51 -9.87
N HIS A 4 46.31 6.43 -9.56
CA HIS A 4 45.36 6.41 -8.45
C HIS A 4 44.70 5.04 -8.30
N ILE A 5 44.64 4.56 -7.05
CA ILE A 5 43.63 3.61 -6.60
C ILE A 5 42.98 4.26 -5.39
N LEU A 6 41.82 4.88 -5.61
CA LEU A 6 40.86 5.19 -4.56
C LEU A 6 40.33 3.84 -4.05
N LEU A 7 40.60 3.49 -2.80
CA LEU A 7 39.79 2.54 -2.06
C LEU A 7 38.47 3.22 -1.72
N ILE A 8 37.44 3.04 -2.55
CA ILE A 8 36.05 3.19 -2.10
C ILE A 8 35.67 1.82 -1.56
N GLY A 9 35.82 1.66 -0.25
CA GLY A 9 35.19 0.55 0.47
C GLY A 9 33.69 0.67 0.31
N SER A 10 33.10 -0.29 -0.38
CA SER A 10 31.66 -0.48 -0.53
C SER A 10 31.00 -0.61 0.82
N LEU A 11 30.37 0.46 1.29
CA LEU A 11 29.34 0.38 2.33
C LEU A 11 28.06 -0.14 1.63
N LEU A 12 27.98 -1.45 1.40
CA LEU A 12 26.69 -2.10 1.20
C LEU A 12 26.05 -2.23 2.59
N THR A 13 25.42 -1.17 3.07
CA THR A 13 24.32 -1.33 4.03
C THR A 13 23.16 -1.89 3.25
N ALA A 14 23.06 -3.22 3.21
CA ALA A 14 21.77 -3.86 3.06
C ALA A 14 20.89 -3.35 4.20
N LEU A 15 19.98 -2.41 3.91
CA LEU A 15 18.85 -2.20 4.80
C LEU A 15 18.04 -3.49 4.74
N SER A 16 18.30 -4.38 5.71
CA SER A 16 17.27 -5.27 6.20
C SER A 16 16.14 -4.36 6.69
N MET A 17 15.10 -4.15 5.87
CA MET A 17 13.87 -3.51 6.31
C MET A 17 13.06 -4.51 7.14
N THR A 18 13.63 -4.86 8.29
CA THR A 18 12.90 -5.11 9.52
C THR A 18 13.41 -4.10 10.54
N ALA A 19 13.24 -2.80 10.25
CA ALA A 19 13.25 -1.82 11.33
C ALA A 19 12.18 -2.27 12.32
N THR A 20 12.60 -2.82 13.45
CA THR A 20 11.67 -3.39 14.42
C THR A 20 10.89 -2.23 15.00
N ARG A 21 9.58 -2.19 14.74
CA ARG A 21 8.69 -1.16 15.26
C ARG A 21 8.92 -0.99 16.78
N PRO A 22 9.03 0.25 17.32
CA PRO A 22 9.18 0.46 18.75
C PRO A 22 8.11 -0.27 19.55
N THR A 23 8.44 -0.76 20.75
CA THR A 23 7.49 -1.48 21.61
C THR A 23 6.37 -0.59 22.13
N SER A 24 6.54 0.73 22.11
CA SER A 24 5.54 1.73 22.48
C SER A 24 5.88 3.07 21.82
N VAL A 25 4.86 3.88 21.52
CA VAL A 25 4.98 5.27 21.09
C VAL A 25 4.06 6.12 21.94
N THR A 26 4.62 7.12 22.63
CA THR A 26 3.82 8.09 23.40
C THR A 26 2.90 8.89 22.48
N PRO A 27 1.76 9.39 22.97
CA PRO A 27 0.81 10.18 22.17
C PRO A 27 1.52 11.28 21.36
N LEU A 28 1.34 11.25 20.03
CA LEU A 28 1.98 12.17 19.09
C LEU A 28 1.34 13.56 19.16
N ILE A 29 0.02 13.64 19.37
CA ILE A 29 -0.68 14.92 19.41
C ILE A 29 -0.79 15.42 20.85
N THR A 30 -0.62 16.74 21.02
CA THR A 30 -0.75 17.41 22.33
C THR A 30 -2.09 18.10 22.50
N THR A 31 -2.87 18.23 21.42
CA THR A 31 -4.14 18.95 21.43
C THR A 31 -5.20 18.20 22.22
N GLU A 32 -5.92 18.92 23.08
CA GLU A 32 -7.12 18.48 23.77
C GLU A 32 -8.32 19.27 23.23
N TRP A 33 -8.57 19.18 21.92
CA TRP A 33 -9.62 19.98 21.27
C TRP A 33 -11.00 19.33 21.39
N GLY A 34 -12.02 20.18 21.35
CA GLY A 34 -13.43 19.78 21.43
C GLY A 34 -14.25 20.40 20.29
N GLN A 35 -15.57 20.34 20.42
CA GLN A 35 -16.49 20.76 19.35
C GLN A 35 -17.34 21.99 19.67
N THR A 36 -17.14 22.60 20.85
CA THR A 36 -17.87 23.78 21.32
C THR A 36 -16.94 24.99 21.41
N SER A 37 -17.39 26.11 21.94
CA SER A 37 -16.57 27.34 21.99
C SER A 37 -15.23 27.07 22.71
N PRO A 38 -14.10 27.63 22.22
CA PRO A 38 -14.00 28.53 21.06
C PRO A 38 -13.89 27.82 19.69
N TYR A 39 -13.83 26.50 19.67
CA TYR A 39 -13.61 25.71 18.46
C TYR A 39 -14.70 25.93 17.39
N ASN A 40 -15.94 26.18 17.81
CA ASN A 40 -17.09 26.37 16.90
C ASN A 40 -17.52 27.83 16.72
N ASP A 41 -16.68 28.81 17.10
CA ASP A 41 -17.08 30.23 17.07
C ASP A 41 -17.42 30.74 15.65
N MET A 42 -16.93 30.06 14.60
CA MET A 42 -17.27 30.35 13.20
C MET A 42 -18.40 29.47 12.62
N CYS A 43 -18.86 28.45 13.35
CA CYS A 43 -19.97 27.59 12.92
C CYS A 43 -21.32 28.34 12.96
N PRO A 44 -22.32 27.96 12.14
CA PRO A 44 -23.60 28.66 12.09
C PRO A 44 -24.36 28.61 13.43
N GLU A 45 -25.13 29.66 13.71
CA GLU A 45 -26.05 29.69 14.85
C GLU A 45 -27.40 29.05 14.48
N TYR A 46 -27.78 27.99 15.20
CA TYR A 46 -29.08 27.32 15.02
C TYR A 46 -30.18 27.89 15.93
N ALA A 47 -29.79 28.67 16.94
CA ALA A 47 -30.66 29.49 17.77
C ALA A 47 -29.81 30.65 18.35
N THR A 48 -30.46 31.70 18.85
CA THR A 48 -29.78 32.86 19.42
C THR A 48 -28.73 32.44 20.46
N GLY A 49 -27.45 32.73 20.18
CA GLY A 49 -26.34 32.40 21.06
C GLY A 49 -26.00 30.90 21.17
N LYS A 50 -26.55 30.06 20.28
CA LYS A 50 -26.26 28.63 20.20
C LYS A 50 -25.74 28.27 18.81
N ARG A 51 -24.47 27.90 18.76
CA ARG A 51 -23.77 27.49 17.54
C ARG A 51 -23.80 25.99 17.35
N CYS A 52 -23.90 25.57 16.09
CA CYS A 52 -23.67 24.18 15.70
C CYS A 52 -22.28 23.74 16.17
N LYS A 53 -22.11 22.45 16.45
CA LYS A 53 -20.79 21.88 16.77
C LYS A 53 -19.88 21.92 15.54
N THR A 54 -18.58 21.78 15.75
CA THR A 54 -17.60 21.68 14.64
C THR A 54 -17.77 20.42 13.80
N SER A 55 -18.31 19.33 14.38
CA SER A 55 -18.23 17.92 13.92
C SER A 55 -17.02 17.19 14.48
N CYS A 56 -17.21 15.91 14.87
CA CYS A 56 -16.12 15.01 15.26
C CYS A 56 -15.10 14.83 14.13
N VAL A 57 -15.58 14.78 12.89
CA VAL A 57 -14.76 14.70 11.67
C VAL A 57 -13.83 15.90 11.55
N ALA A 58 -14.39 17.11 11.60
CA ALA A 58 -13.60 18.33 11.49
C ALA A 58 -12.58 18.45 12.64
N THR A 59 -12.98 18.04 13.84
CA THR A 59 -12.11 18.07 15.02
C THR A 59 -10.93 17.12 14.90
N ALA A 60 -11.17 15.86 14.48
CA ALA A 60 -10.10 14.89 14.26
C ALA A 60 -9.13 15.34 13.15
N MET A 61 -9.66 15.85 12.02
CA MET A 61 -8.84 16.42 10.95
C MET A 61 -7.97 17.59 11.45
N ALA A 62 -8.58 18.56 12.13
CA ALA A 62 -7.89 19.77 12.57
C ALA A 62 -6.77 19.46 13.59
N GLN A 63 -6.97 18.50 14.49
CA GLN A 63 -5.93 18.06 15.43
C GLN A 63 -4.71 17.45 14.71
N ILE A 64 -4.94 16.60 13.70
CA ILE A 64 -3.85 16.02 12.90
C ILE A 64 -3.13 17.10 12.09
N MET A 65 -3.88 18.02 11.47
CA MET A 65 -3.30 19.15 10.72
C MET A 65 -2.47 20.07 11.62
N ARG A 66 -2.92 20.30 12.87
CA ARG A 66 -2.15 21.03 13.87
C ARG A 66 -0.85 20.32 14.23
N TYR A 67 -0.87 19.00 14.44
CA TYR A 67 0.35 18.24 14.69
C TYR A 67 1.37 18.40 13.55
N HIS A 68 0.92 18.33 12.31
CA HIS A 68 1.78 18.56 11.15
C HIS A 68 2.16 20.03 10.93
N LYS A 69 1.41 20.97 11.53
CA LYS A 69 1.45 22.41 11.23
C LYS A 69 1.38 22.68 9.73
N TYR A 70 0.48 21.98 9.06
CA TYR A 70 0.37 21.94 7.60
C TYR A 70 -1.10 21.95 7.17
N PRO A 71 -1.45 22.61 6.05
CA PRO A 71 -0.58 23.43 5.18
C PRO A 71 -0.41 24.86 5.70
N THR A 72 0.51 25.64 5.12
CA THR A 72 0.55 27.10 5.38
C THR A 72 -0.69 27.79 4.82
N ASN A 73 -1.10 27.42 3.60
CA ASN A 73 -2.30 27.90 2.92
C ASN A 73 -3.06 26.71 2.33
N GLY A 74 -4.39 26.78 2.28
CA GLY A 74 -5.19 25.79 1.57
C GLY A 74 -5.25 26.05 0.07
N VAL A 75 -6.15 25.34 -0.62
CA VAL A 75 -6.35 25.44 -2.07
C VAL A 75 -7.83 25.65 -2.40
N GLY A 76 -8.09 26.68 -3.21
CA GLY A 76 -9.42 26.99 -3.70
C GLY A 76 -10.39 27.45 -2.60
N SER A 77 -11.68 27.30 -2.86
CA SER A 77 -12.76 27.69 -1.95
C SER A 77 -13.95 26.75 -2.12
N LYS A 78 -14.76 26.57 -1.07
CA LYS A 78 -15.98 25.77 -1.12
C LYS A 78 -17.13 26.47 -0.41
N SER A 79 -18.34 26.23 -0.88
CA SER A 79 -19.56 26.74 -0.25
C SER A 79 -20.60 25.65 -0.08
N LEU A 80 -21.23 25.62 1.10
CA LEU A 80 -22.35 24.75 1.42
C LEU A 80 -23.64 25.57 1.49
N LYS A 81 -24.74 24.97 1.05
CA LYS A 81 -26.09 25.45 1.40
C LYS A 81 -26.45 24.81 2.72
N TRP A 82 -26.62 25.63 3.74
CA TRP A 82 -27.00 25.17 5.08
C TRP A 82 -28.45 25.53 5.36
N SER A 83 -29.16 24.61 6.02
CA SER A 83 -30.48 24.86 6.57
C SER A 83 -30.68 24.09 7.86
N TYR A 84 -31.33 24.71 8.84
CA TYR A 84 -31.75 24.06 10.08
C TYR A 84 -33.09 24.63 10.53
N GLY A 85 -34.14 23.80 10.50
CA GLY A 85 -35.52 24.27 10.69
C GLY A 85 -35.91 25.32 9.63
N GLN A 86 -36.21 26.54 10.06
CA GLN A 86 -36.54 27.67 9.17
C GLN A 86 -35.32 28.55 8.82
N LEU A 87 -34.15 28.26 9.39
CA LEU A 87 -32.93 28.99 9.12
C LEU A 87 -32.29 28.44 7.83
N SER A 88 -31.71 29.33 7.03
CA SER A 88 -30.84 28.94 5.92
C SER A 88 -29.74 29.97 5.69
N ALA A 89 -28.59 29.50 5.24
CA ALA A 89 -27.45 30.35 4.90
C ALA A 89 -26.58 29.69 3.84
N LYS A 90 -25.75 30.49 3.18
CA LYS A 90 -24.62 29.99 2.39
C LYS A 90 -23.38 30.06 3.27
N LEU A 91 -22.85 28.91 3.65
CA LEU A 91 -21.59 28.81 4.39
C LEU A 91 -20.45 28.75 3.38
N THR A 92 -19.37 29.50 3.57
CA THR A 92 -18.24 29.54 2.62
C THR A 92 -16.92 29.53 3.38
N ALA A 93 -15.94 28.81 2.86
CA ALA A 93 -14.54 28.85 3.28
C ALA A 93 -13.67 29.08 2.03
N ASP A 94 -12.76 30.06 2.11
CA ASP A 94 -11.75 30.32 1.09
C ASP A 94 -10.40 29.82 1.61
N PHE A 95 -10.07 28.59 1.26
CA PHE A 95 -8.86 27.91 1.73
C PHE A 95 -7.61 28.55 1.12
N GLY A 96 -7.67 28.94 -0.15
CA GLY A 96 -6.58 29.55 -0.91
C GLY A 96 -6.20 30.94 -0.41
N ALA A 97 -7.17 31.74 0.05
CA ALA A 97 -6.91 33.04 0.66
C ALA A 97 -6.53 32.98 2.15
N THR A 98 -6.60 31.80 2.77
CA THR A 98 -6.38 31.64 4.21
C THR A 98 -4.95 31.18 4.50
N THR A 99 -4.27 31.91 5.38
CA THR A 99 -3.00 31.46 5.99
C THR A 99 -3.30 30.94 7.39
N TYR A 100 -3.06 29.65 7.63
CA TYR A 100 -3.36 29.03 8.92
C TYR A 100 -2.32 29.42 9.97
N ARG A 101 -2.78 30.11 11.01
CA ARG A 101 -1.94 30.62 12.11
C ARG A 101 -1.63 29.52 13.12
N TRP A 102 -0.89 28.50 12.70
CA TRP A 102 -0.63 27.32 13.53
C TRP A 102 -0.07 27.69 14.91
N GLU A 103 0.88 28.62 15.01
CA GLU A 103 1.47 29.01 16.30
C GLU A 103 0.47 29.69 17.27
N GLU A 104 -0.64 30.23 16.77
CA GLU A 104 -1.72 30.79 17.59
C GLU A 104 -2.71 29.72 18.07
N MET A 105 -2.57 28.47 17.62
CA MET A 105 -3.44 27.36 18.02
C MET A 105 -2.86 26.65 19.25
N LEU A 106 -3.50 26.86 20.40
CA LEU A 106 -3.08 26.29 21.69
C LEU A 106 -3.40 24.79 21.76
N ASP A 107 -2.70 24.07 22.64
CA ASP A 107 -3.01 22.66 22.91
C ASP A 107 -4.40 22.49 23.53
N ASN A 108 -4.83 23.42 24.39
CA ASN A 108 -6.18 23.43 24.95
C ASN A 108 -6.65 24.86 25.22
N TYR A 109 -7.97 25.03 25.32
CA TYR A 109 -8.64 26.32 25.53
C TYR A 109 -9.45 26.36 26.84
N ARG A 110 -9.03 25.60 27.86
CA ARG A 110 -9.69 25.60 29.19
C ARG A 110 -9.28 26.80 30.05
N GLY A 111 -8.11 27.39 29.76
CA GLY A 111 -7.56 28.56 30.44
C GLY A 111 -7.85 29.86 29.70
N GLU A 112 -7.05 30.88 29.98
CA GLU A 112 -7.10 32.15 29.25
C GLU A 112 -6.53 31.99 27.83
N TYR A 113 -7.21 32.58 26.87
CA TYR A 113 -6.76 32.66 25.47
C TYR A 113 -7.17 34.01 24.89
N THR A 114 -6.42 34.47 23.89
CA THR A 114 -6.72 35.71 23.18
C THR A 114 -7.76 35.47 22.09
N GLN A 115 -8.40 36.55 21.63
CA GLN A 115 -9.29 36.48 20.47
C GLN A 115 -8.58 35.94 19.22
N ALA A 116 -7.32 36.30 19.00
CA ALA A 116 -6.55 35.82 17.84
C ALA A 116 -6.34 34.29 17.87
N GLN A 117 -6.15 33.72 19.07
CA GLN A 117 -6.01 32.28 19.30
C GLN A 117 -7.33 31.54 19.14
N ALA A 118 -8.44 32.12 19.62
CA ALA A 118 -9.79 31.58 19.40
C ALA A 118 -10.15 31.56 17.91
N GLU A 119 -9.93 32.69 17.21
CA GLU A 119 -10.16 32.79 15.78
C GLU A 119 -9.28 31.81 14.98
N ALA A 120 -8.02 31.60 15.39
CA ALA A 120 -7.14 30.67 14.69
C ALA A 120 -7.70 29.24 14.72
N VAL A 121 -8.08 28.73 15.89
CA VAL A 121 -8.64 27.37 16.00
C VAL A 121 -10.04 27.27 15.38
N ALA A 122 -10.88 28.30 15.54
CA ALA A 122 -12.21 28.31 14.92
C ALA A 122 -12.13 28.31 13.39
N THR A 123 -11.13 28.98 12.80
CA THR A 123 -10.91 29.01 11.36
C THR A 123 -10.60 27.62 10.83
N ILE A 124 -9.62 26.91 11.40
CA ILE A 124 -9.28 25.56 10.91
C ILE A 124 -10.43 24.57 11.13
N MET A 125 -11.12 24.63 12.27
CA MET A 125 -12.29 23.78 12.55
C MET A 125 -13.41 23.98 11.53
N TYR A 126 -13.79 25.23 11.28
CA TYR A 126 -14.81 25.57 10.30
C TYR A 126 -14.38 25.20 8.88
N HIS A 127 -13.11 25.42 8.53
CA HIS A 127 -12.58 25.05 7.22
C HIS A 127 -12.60 23.54 7.00
N CYS A 128 -12.16 22.73 7.97
CA CYS A 128 -12.25 21.28 7.88
C CYS A 128 -13.70 20.82 7.71
N GLY A 129 -14.65 21.39 8.46
CA GLY A 129 -16.07 21.06 8.33
C GLY A 129 -16.66 21.44 6.97
N ILE A 130 -16.36 22.63 6.44
CA ILE A 130 -16.84 23.05 5.11
C ILE A 130 -16.21 22.19 4.00
N ALA A 131 -14.92 21.90 4.10
CA ALA A 131 -14.21 21.09 3.13
C ALA A 131 -14.79 19.66 3.07
N ALA A 132 -15.10 19.08 4.23
CA ALA A 132 -15.63 17.72 4.38
C ALA A 132 -17.17 17.62 4.28
N ASP A 133 -17.86 18.62 3.71
CA ASP A 133 -19.32 18.62 3.54
C ASP A 133 -20.11 18.38 4.84
N ALA A 134 -19.63 18.91 5.97
CA ALA A 134 -20.26 18.70 7.26
C ALA A 134 -21.72 19.19 7.30
N GLU A 135 -22.60 18.33 7.80
CA GLU A 135 -23.97 18.68 8.14
C GLU A 135 -23.99 19.41 9.48
N TYR A 136 -23.99 20.74 9.45
CA TYR A 136 -23.97 21.55 10.65
C TYR A 136 -25.30 21.53 11.41
N THR A 137 -25.33 20.83 12.54
CA THR A 137 -26.45 20.78 13.49
C THR A 137 -25.92 20.92 14.95
N PRO A 138 -26.78 20.91 15.98
CA PRO A 138 -26.31 20.77 17.37
C PRO A 138 -25.40 19.55 17.60
N ASP A 139 -25.51 18.52 16.75
CA ASP A 139 -24.69 17.32 16.71
C ASP A 139 -24.19 17.10 15.28
N SER A 140 -23.26 17.96 14.85
CA SER A 140 -22.77 17.99 13.47
C SER A 140 -21.98 16.73 13.11
N GLY A 141 -22.08 16.29 11.86
CA GLY A 141 -21.42 15.09 11.35
C GLY A 141 -20.96 15.26 9.90
N ALA A 142 -20.07 14.38 9.45
CA ALA A 142 -19.64 14.28 8.05
C ALA A 142 -19.19 12.84 7.76
N PHE A 143 -18.92 12.51 6.50
CA PHE A 143 -18.38 11.20 6.12
C PHE A 143 -16.85 11.24 6.05
N ILE A 144 -16.19 10.13 6.42
CA ILE A 144 -14.73 10.01 6.35
C ILE A 144 -14.20 10.18 4.92
N ASP A 145 -14.99 9.77 3.93
CA ASP A 145 -14.66 9.92 2.52
C ASP A 145 -14.55 11.38 2.09
N ASP A 146 -15.46 12.22 2.58
CA ASP A 146 -15.42 13.65 2.32
C ASP A 146 -14.27 14.32 3.07
N ALA A 147 -13.94 13.84 4.27
CA ALA A 147 -12.75 14.26 5.02
C ALA A 147 -11.45 13.94 4.27
N PHE A 148 -11.37 12.75 3.69
CA PHE A 148 -10.22 12.33 2.89
C PHE A 148 -10.05 13.21 1.65
N ARG A 149 -11.12 13.39 0.87
CA ARG A 149 -11.12 14.27 -0.31
C ARG A 149 -10.76 15.71 0.06
N ALA A 150 -11.34 16.21 1.15
CA ALA A 150 -11.02 17.54 1.67
C ALA A 150 -9.52 17.73 1.93
N ALA A 151 -8.87 16.76 2.58
CA ALA A 151 -7.44 16.83 2.86
C ALA A 151 -6.59 16.97 1.58
N VAL A 152 -6.92 16.20 0.55
CA VAL A 152 -6.22 16.21 -0.74
C VAL A 152 -6.55 17.49 -1.54
N ASP A 153 -7.83 17.77 -1.77
CA ASP A 153 -8.30 18.82 -2.69
C ASP A 153 -8.12 20.25 -2.15
N HIS A 154 -8.24 20.43 -0.82
CA HIS A 154 -8.31 21.74 -0.20
C HIS A 154 -7.18 22.04 0.79
N PHE A 155 -6.48 21.01 1.28
CA PHE A 155 -5.39 21.17 2.25
C PHE A 155 -4.03 20.68 1.76
N SER A 156 -3.89 20.40 0.45
CA SER A 156 -2.61 20.03 -0.18
C SER A 156 -1.93 18.83 0.47
N TYR A 157 -2.68 17.91 1.08
CA TYR A 157 -2.12 16.62 1.46
C TYR A 157 -1.87 15.79 0.21
N SER A 158 -0.86 14.92 0.29
CA SER A 158 -0.51 14.03 -0.82
C SER A 158 -1.70 13.16 -1.19
N SER A 159 -1.90 12.95 -2.48
CA SER A 159 -2.84 11.96 -2.97
C SER A 159 -2.48 10.52 -2.63
N GLU A 160 -1.24 10.29 -2.22
CA GLU A 160 -0.79 9.01 -1.68
C GLU A 160 -1.22 8.80 -0.22
N SER A 161 -1.92 9.76 0.39
CA SER A 161 -2.55 9.58 1.70
C SER A 161 -3.44 8.33 1.67
N VAL A 162 -3.51 7.65 2.81
CA VAL A 162 -4.17 6.35 2.93
C VAL A 162 -5.56 6.55 3.49
N LEU A 163 -6.54 5.84 2.94
CA LEU A 163 -7.80 5.55 3.60
C LEU A 163 -8.09 4.06 3.44
N ALA A 164 -8.13 3.36 4.56
CA ALA A 164 -8.35 1.92 4.61
C ALA A 164 -9.58 1.59 5.44
N ASP A 165 -10.30 0.53 5.06
CA ASP A 165 -11.44 0.01 5.80
C ASP A 165 -11.12 -1.30 6.47
N ARG A 166 -11.51 -1.40 7.73
CA ARG A 166 -11.23 -2.52 8.61
C ARG A 166 -11.68 -3.87 8.06
N GLU A 167 -12.76 -3.89 7.27
CA GLU A 167 -13.38 -5.11 6.75
C GLU A 167 -12.44 -5.94 5.86
N TYR A 168 -11.41 -5.31 5.29
CA TYR A 168 -10.44 -5.96 4.42
C TYR A 168 -9.24 -6.57 5.15
N PHE A 169 -9.14 -6.41 6.47
CA PHE A 169 -7.95 -6.77 7.24
C PHE A 169 -8.29 -7.80 8.33
N ASP A 170 -7.35 -8.69 8.65
CA ASP A 170 -7.41 -9.39 9.93
C ASP A 170 -6.99 -8.46 11.10
N ASP A 171 -7.31 -8.85 12.35
CA ASP A 171 -7.06 -8.03 13.54
C ASP A 171 -5.61 -7.59 13.68
N ALA A 172 -4.68 -8.49 13.36
CA ALA A 172 -3.26 -8.26 13.53
C ALA A 172 -2.73 -7.30 12.47
N THR A 173 -3.08 -7.51 11.20
CA THR A 173 -2.66 -6.67 10.08
C THR A 173 -3.27 -5.28 10.18
N TRP A 174 -4.52 -5.18 10.63
CA TRP A 174 -5.15 -3.89 10.91
C TRP A 174 -4.45 -3.11 12.02
N THR A 175 -4.13 -3.79 13.12
CA THR A 175 -3.39 -3.19 14.24
C THR A 175 -1.98 -2.78 13.81
N GLU A 176 -1.32 -3.60 12.99
CA GLU A 176 -0.01 -3.29 12.43
C GLU A 176 -0.06 -2.06 11.52
N LEU A 177 -1.10 -1.92 10.67
CA LEU A 177 -1.30 -0.74 9.84
C LEU A 177 -1.33 0.55 10.68
N VAL A 178 -2.15 0.55 11.74
CA VAL A 178 -2.31 1.73 12.60
C VAL A 178 -1.03 2.02 13.39
N PHE A 179 -0.37 1.00 13.94
CA PHE A 179 0.81 1.18 14.78
C PHE A 179 2.07 1.53 13.97
N ASP A 180 2.20 1.00 12.75
CA ASP A 180 3.30 1.36 11.84
C ASP A 180 3.21 2.85 11.47
N ALA A 181 2.00 3.33 11.12
CA ALA A 181 1.78 4.75 10.83
C ALA A 181 2.19 5.66 12.01
N ILE A 182 1.81 5.27 13.22
CA ILE A 182 2.16 6.00 14.46
C ILE A 182 3.67 5.94 14.72
N ALA A 183 4.31 4.78 14.51
CA ALA A 183 5.76 4.64 14.65
C ALA A 183 6.54 5.49 13.64
N ASP A 184 5.98 5.69 12.45
CA ASP A 184 6.50 6.60 11.41
C ASP A 184 6.16 8.08 11.69
N GLY A 185 5.55 8.36 12.83
CA GLY A 185 5.25 9.71 13.30
C GLY A 185 4.02 10.33 12.65
N PHE A 186 3.04 9.51 12.25
CA PHE A 186 1.76 9.94 11.73
C PHE A 186 0.60 9.55 12.66
N PRO A 187 -0.11 10.52 13.27
CA PRO A 187 -1.36 10.23 13.94
C PRO A 187 -2.42 9.80 12.91
N VAL A 188 -3.23 8.82 13.29
CA VAL A 188 -4.21 8.17 12.43
C VAL A 188 -5.59 8.75 12.72
N TYR A 189 -6.21 9.34 11.71
CA TYR A 189 -7.64 9.63 11.77
C TYR A 189 -8.39 8.30 11.77
N TYR A 190 -9.31 8.10 12.69
CA TYR A 190 -10.05 6.86 12.81
C TYR A 190 -11.55 7.12 12.95
N GLY A 191 -12.35 6.35 12.22
CA GLY A 191 -13.81 6.38 12.27
C GLY A 191 -14.40 5.02 12.61
N GLY A 192 -15.59 5.00 13.19
CA GLY A 192 -16.34 3.77 13.40
C GLY A 192 -17.72 4.02 14.00
N TYR A 193 -18.51 2.96 14.10
CA TYR A 193 -19.86 2.96 14.61
C TYR A 193 -20.01 2.03 15.81
N THR A 194 -20.89 2.42 16.73
CA THR A 194 -21.38 1.54 17.79
C THR A 194 -22.49 0.61 17.29
N ASP A 195 -22.87 -0.38 18.10
CA ASP A 195 -24.05 -1.24 17.87
C ASP A 195 -25.36 -0.47 17.64
N TYR A 196 -25.42 0.79 18.08
CA TYR A 196 -26.58 1.66 17.94
C TYR A 196 -26.49 2.59 16.72
N TYR A 197 -25.59 2.29 15.77
CA TYR A 197 -25.33 3.10 14.57
C TYR A 197 -24.89 4.55 14.87
N LEU A 198 -24.36 4.80 16.07
CA LEU A 198 -23.75 6.08 16.41
C LEU A 198 -22.33 6.11 15.87
N GLY A 199 -22.12 6.90 14.82
CA GLY A 199 -20.81 7.13 14.22
C GLY A 199 -20.00 8.15 15.01
N HIS A 200 -18.68 7.94 15.09
CA HIS A 200 -17.74 8.91 15.65
C HIS A 200 -16.41 8.88 14.91
N ALA A 201 -15.74 10.02 14.91
CA ALA A 201 -14.40 10.19 14.39
C ALA A 201 -13.48 10.70 15.49
N PHE A 202 -12.29 10.12 15.58
CA PHE A 202 -11.29 10.36 16.61
C PHE A 202 -9.89 10.18 16.05
N VAL A 203 -8.87 10.42 16.87
CA VAL A 203 -7.46 10.25 16.47
C VAL A 203 -6.84 9.15 17.31
N ILE A 204 -6.16 8.21 16.66
CA ILE A 204 -5.25 7.27 17.30
C ILE A 204 -3.82 7.76 17.07
N ASP A 205 -3.09 8.06 18.14
CA ASP A 205 -1.83 8.78 18.06
C ASP A 205 -0.73 8.21 18.95
N GLY A 206 -0.93 7.03 19.54
CA GLY A 206 0.08 6.36 20.36
C GLY A 206 -0.28 4.91 20.61
N TYR A 207 0.65 4.14 21.17
CA TYR A 207 0.39 2.80 21.67
C TYR A 207 1.36 2.41 22.79
N ASP A 208 0.89 1.60 23.74
CA ASP A 208 1.68 1.14 24.88
C ASP A 208 2.33 -0.24 24.63
N SER A 209 3.19 -0.66 25.58
CA SER A 209 3.86 -1.97 25.52
C SER A 209 2.93 -3.17 25.71
N ASN A 210 1.66 -2.93 26.06
CA ASN A 210 0.64 -3.97 26.16
C ASN A 210 -0.18 -4.08 24.86
N GLY A 211 0.15 -3.29 23.83
CA GLY A 211 -0.57 -3.27 22.55
C GLY A 211 -1.87 -2.48 22.59
N LYS A 212 -2.10 -1.63 23.60
CA LYS A 212 -3.26 -0.73 23.63
C LYS A 212 -2.98 0.53 22.84
N ALA A 213 -3.97 0.99 22.09
CA ALA A 213 -3.92 2.20 21.30
C ALA A 213 -4.33 3.41 22.14
N HIS A 214 -3.57 4.50 22.08
CA HIS A 214 -3.97 5.77 22.66
C HIS A 214 -4.96 6.47 21.73
N VAL A 215 -6.11 6.85 22.27
CA VAL A 215 -7.22 7.45 21.53
C VAL A 215 -7.54 8.83 22.08
N ASN A 216 -7.46 9.86 21.22
CA ASN A 216 -7.99 11.19 21.47
C ASN A 216 -9.38 11.32 20.84
N TRP A 217 -10.40 11.43 21.69
CA TRP A 217 -11.80 11.42 21.29
C TRP A 217 -12.32 12.73 20.67
N GLY A 218 -11.54 13.83 20.71
CA GLY A 218 -12.00 15.13 20.20
C GLY A 218 -13.14 15.75 21.02
N PHE A 219 -13.21 15.44 22.31
CA PHE A 219 -14.20 15.99 23.26
C PHE A 219 -13.55 16.89 24.33
N GLY A 220 -12.38 17.45 24.02
CA GLY A 220 -11.71 18.42 24.87
C GLY A 220 -10.93 17.80 26.02
N ALA A 221 -10.36 16.60 25.86
CA ALA A 221 -9.50 15.92 26.83
C ALA A 221 -8.42 15.10 26.12
N GLY A 222 -7.25 14.91 26.75
CA GLY A 222 -6.07 14.24 26.20
C GLY A 222 -6.16 12.73 25.98
N GLY A 223 -7.35 12.14 25.97
CA GLY A 223 -7.54 10.74 25.55
C GLY A 223 -7.25 9.67 26.61
N GLY A 224 -7.08 8.43 26.15
CA GLY A 224 -6.78 7.25 26.97
C GLY A 224 -6.39 6.02 26.15
N TYR A 225 -5.94 4.94 26.80
CA TYR A 225 -5.51 3.70 26.15
C TYR A 225 -6.63 2.66 26.06
N TYR A 226 -6.87 2.11 24.87
CA TYR A 226 -7.94 1.18 24.56
C TYR A 226 -7.44 -0.02 23.75
N ASP A 227 -8.12 -1.16 23.85
CA ASP A 227 -7.88 -2.29 22.95
C ASP A 227 -8.43 -1.98 21.56
N MET A 228 -7.63 -2.24 20.52
CA MET A 228 -8.02 -2.02 19.11
C MET A 228 -9.32 -2.76 18.71
N SER A 229 -9.59 -3.91 19.34
CA SER A 229 -10.80 -4.70 19.10
C SER A 229 -12.06 -4.14 19.77
N SER A 230 -11.93 -3.18 20.70
CA SER A 230 -13.06 -2.65 21.46
C SER A 230 -13.25 -1.15 21.33
N LEU A 231 -12.20 -0.35 21.08
CA LEU A 231 -12.18 1.12 20.85
C LEU A 231 -13.42 1.86 21.37
N GLY A 232 -13.74 1.77 22.67
CA GLY A 232 -14.89 2.46 23.26
C GLY A 232 -16.26 2.12 22.65
N SER A 233 -16.44 0.87 22.21
CA SER A 233 -17.60 0.31 21.48
C SER A 233 -17.73 0.70 20.00
N TYR A 234 -16.80 1.44 19.42
CA TYR A 234 -16.81 1.77 17.98
C TYR A 234 -16.20 0.63 17.14
N VAL A 235 -16.89 -0.50 17.05
CA VAL A 235 -16.38 -1.76 16.47
C VAL A 235 -16.94 -2.10 15.08
N TYR A 236 -17.86 -1.30 14.53
CA TYR A 236 -18.45 -1.52 13.21
C TYR A 236 -18.04 -0.43 12.21
N GLY A 237 -18.00 -0.78 10.91
CA GLY A 237 -17.72 0.16 9.82
C GLY A 237 -16.49 1.02 10.08
N GLN A 238 -15.42 0.38 10.59
CA GLN A 238 -14.23 1.08 11.02
C GLN A 238 -13.35 1.43 9.82
N SER A 239 -12.79 2.63 9.84
CA SER A 239 -11.90 3.11 8.79
C SER A 239 -10.75 3.90 9.41
N ALA A 240 -9.56 3.76 8.85
CA ALA A 240 -8.34 4.46 9.27
C ALA A 240 -7.82 5.29 8.10
N MET A 241 -7.43 6.52 8.39
CA MET A 241 -6.92 7.47 7.41
C MET A 241 -5.61 8.08 7.89
N ILE A 242 -4.60 8.06 7.01
CA ILE A 242 -3.25 8.54 7.28
C ILE A 242 -2.96 9.69 6.30
N PHE A 243 -2.79 10.88 6.87
CA PHE A 243 -2.51 12.09 6.10
C PHE A 243 -1.01 12.28 5.88
N TYR A 244 -0.59 12.38 4.61
CA TYR A 244 0.80 12.61 4.23
C TYR A 244 1.01 14.06 3.75
N PRO A 245 1.62 14.95 4.55
CA PRO A 245 1.98 16.30 4.08
C PRO A 245 2.96 16.22 2.90
N LEU A 246 2.79 17.10 1.90
CA LEU A 246 3.73 17.15 0.78
C LEU A 246 5.14 17.57 1.25
N GLY A 247 6.17 16.94 0.66
CA GLY A 247 7.57 17.35 0.85
C GLY A 247 8.28 16.83 2.10
N ARG A 248 7.67 15.95 2.91
CA ARG A 248 8.41 15.21 3.94
C ARG A 248 9.23 14.07 3.28
N PRO A 249 10.57 14.04 3.41
CA PRO A 249 11.40 13.01 2.79
C PRO A 249 11.07 11.60 3.32
N GLY A 250 10.97 10.61 2.44
CA GLY A 250 10.83 9.19 2.79
C GLY A 250 9.40 8.68 3.06
N GLN A 251 8.37 9.51 2.82
CA GLN A 251 7.02 9.27 3.34
C GLN A 251 5.99 8.69 2.37
N MET A 252 6.37 8.31 1.15
CA MET A 252 5.39 7.89 0.15
C MET A 252 5.43 6.39 -0.07
N GLN A 253 5.30 5.60 1.00
CA GLN A 253 4.87 4.22 0.78
C GLN A 253 3.38 4.29 0.45
N SER A 254 3.04 4.12 -0.82
CA SER A 254 1.65 3.81 -1.21
C SER A 254 1.22 2.54 -0.45
N TRP A 255 -0.08 2.34 -0.25
CA TRP A 255 -0.57 1.13 0.44
C TRP A 255 -1.28 0.25 -0.57
N MET A 256 -0.47 -0.44 -1.36
CA MET A 256 -0.92 -1.57 -2.15
C MET A 256 -0.81 -2.84 -1.33
N VAL A 257 -1.96 -3.47 -1.12
CA VAL A 257 -2.06 -4.68 -0.31
C VAL A 257 -2.83 -5.74 -1.08
N CYS A 258 -2.46 -7.00 -0.92
CA CYS A 258 -3.11 -8.11 -1.60
C CYS A 258 -4.01 -8.87 -0.62
N SER A 259 -5.30 -9.02 -0.96
CA SER A 259 -6.28 -9.70 -0.07
C SER A 259 -6.18 -11.21 -0.09
N GLU A 260 -5.95 -11.80 -1.26
CA GLU A 260 -6.10 -13.24 -1.44
C GLU A 260 -4.77 -14.01 -1.46
N GLY A 261 -3.64 -13.32 -1.50
CA GLY A 261 -2.32 -13.91 -1.70
C GLY A 261 -1.92 -13.95 -3.17
N VAL A 262 -0.78 -14.56 -3.45
CA VAL A 262 -0.16 -14.53 -4.77
C VAL A 262 -0.04 -15.93 -5.34
N SER A 263 -0.27 -16.07 -6.64
CA SER A 263 -0.06 -17.33 -7.35
C SER A 263 0.33 -17.07 -8.80
N SER A 264 0.84 -18.09 -9.49
CA SER A 264 1.05 -18.03 -10.92
C SER A 264 0.66 -19.37 -11.55
N PRO A 265 -0.03 -19.36 -12.71
CA PRO A 265 -0.27 -20.59 -13.45
C PRO A 265 1.03 -21.14 -14.05
N GLU A 266 2.06 -20.32 -14.23
CA GLU A 266 3.38 -20.74 -14.68
C GLU A 266 4.38 -20.84 -13.52
N SER A 267 5.23 -21.85 -13.52
CA SER A 267 6.35 -21.98 -12.58
C SER A 267 7.71 -21.80 -13.27
N TYR A 268 7.72 -21.39 -14.54
CA TYR A 268 8.90 -21.35 -15.38
C TYR A 268 8.92 -20.15 -16.34
N VAL A 269 10.11 -19.57 -16.55
CA VAL A 269 10.34 -18.46 -17.47
C VAL A 269 11.57 -18.73 -18.34
N THR A 270 11.46 -18.46 -19.64
CA THR A 270 12.57 -18.60 -20.58
C THR A 270 13.36 -17.30 -20.73
N LEU A 271 14.60 -17.28 -20.26
CA LEU A 271 15.48 -16.11 -20.32
C LEU A 271 15.71 -15.67 -21.77
N GLY A 272 15.40 -14.40 -22.06
CA GLY A 272 15.61 -13.78 -23.37
C GLY A 272 14.53 -14.08 -24.41
N ASP A 273 13.46 -14.80 -24.04
CA ASP A 273 12.26 -14.87 -24.86
C ASP A 273 11.52 -13.54 -24.81
N LYS A 274 11.26 -12.95 -25.98
CA LYS A 274 10.60 -11.64 -26.11
C LYS A 274 9.09 -11.75 -26.26
N ASN A 275 8.57 -12.96 -26.44
CA ASN A 275 7.16 -13.21 -26.75
C ASN A 275 6.39 -13.86 -25.58
N SER A 276 7.04 -14.08 -24.43
CA SER A 276 6.41 -14.64 -23.24
C SER A 276 6.50 -13.71 -22.04
N SER A 277 5.55 -13.90 -21.14
CA SER A 277 5.44 -13.21 -19.85
C SER A 277 4.99 -14.20 -18.79
N LEU A 278 5.45 -13.98 -17.57
CA LEU A 278 4.93 -14.63 -16.38
C LEU A 278 3.67 -13.90 -15.92
N THR A 279 2.56 -14.62 -15.72
CA THR A 279 1.34 -14.03 -15.16
C THR A 279 1.36 -14.22 -13.64
N VAL A 280 1.31 -13.12 -12.90
CA VAL A 280 1.17 -13.16 -11.44
C VAL A 280 -0.28 -12.84 -11.09
N LYS A 281 -1.00 -13.83 -10.56
CA LYS A 281 -2.36 -13.66 -10.05
C LYS A 281 -2.33 -13.09 -8.64
N THR A 282 -3.18 -12.12 -8.40
CA THR A 282 -3.24 -11.33 -7.16
C THR A 282 -4.67 -10.93 -6.84
N ASP A 283 -4.87 -10.24 -5.73
CA ASP A 283 -6.04 -9.39 -5.51
C ASP A 283 -5.56 -8.09 -4.85
N ILE A 284 -4.76 -7.29 -5.58
CA ILE A 284 -4.19 -6.07 -5.04
C ILE A 284 -5.27 -5.01 -4.95
N LYS A 285 -5.42 -4.41 -3.77
CA LYS A 285 -6.26 -3.26 -3.50
C LYS A 285 -5.41 -1.99 -3.42
N ASN A 286 -5.92 -0.90 -4.00
CA ASN A 286 -5.37 0.43 -3.83
C ASN A 286 -6.16 1.20 -2.76
N PHE A 287 -5.49 1.52 -1.65
CA PHE A 287 -6.04 2.32 -0.56
C PHE A 287 -5.55 3.79 -0.57
N THR A 288 -4.89 4.22 -1.65
CA THR A 288 -4.50 5.61 -1.84
C THR A 288 -5.61 6.44 -2.49
N GLY A 289 -5.51 7.76 -2.35
CA GLY A 289 -6.51 8.71 -2.80
C GLY A 289 -6.53 9.02 -4.28
N ASN A 290 -5.49 8.62 -5.01
CA ASN A 290 -5.44 8.71 -6.46
C ASN A 290 -5.12 7.35 -7.05
N ALA A 291 -5.23 7.28 -8.37
CA ALA A 291 -4.89 6.11 -9.15
C ALA A 291 -3.65 6.40 -10.01
N PRO A 292 -2.45 6.48 -9.41
CA PRO A 292 -1.23 6.70 -10.17
C PRO A 292 -0.98 5.55 -11.14
N ALA A 293 -0.22 5.85 -12.20
CA ALA A 293 0.42 4.79 -12.97
C ALA A 293 1.41 4.06 -12.05
N VAL A 294 1.20 2.76 -11.87
CA VAL A 294 1.99 1.95 -10.94
C VAL A 294 2.68 0.86 -11.72
N THR A 295 4.00 0.79 -11.58
CA THR A 295 4.80 -0.28 -12.14
C THR A 295 4.83 -1.44 -11.14
N PHE A 296 4.36 -2.60 -11.56
CA PHE A 296 4.45 -3.84 -10.78
C PHE A 296 5.70 -4.63 -11.18
N GLY A 297 6.15 -5.53 -10.31
CA GLY A 297 7.31 -6.36 -10.57
C GLY A 297 7.46 -7.48 -9.55
N LEU A 298 8.59 -8.18 -9.62
CA LEU A 298 8.96 -9.24 -8.69
C LEU A 298 10.33 -8.97 -8.08
N ARG A 299 10.41 -9.05 -6.76
CA ARG A 299 11.67 -9.22 -6.03
C ARG A 299 12.02 -10.70 -6.00
N LEU A 300 13.11 -11.05 -6.65
CA LEU A 300 13.59 -12.43 -6.79
C LEU A 300 14.70 -12.69 -5.78
N SER A 301 14.50 -13.68 -4.91
CA SER A 301 15.53 -14.15 -3.96
C SER A 301 15.97 -15.55 -4.35
N ASP A 302 17.27 -15.74 -4.58
CA ASP A 302 17.81 -17.08 -4.79
C ASP A 302 18.11 -17.80 -3.46
N VAL A 303 18.45 -19.09 -3.53
CA VAL A 303 18.79 -19.92 -2.35
C VAL A 303 20.03 -19.44 -1.59
N ALA A 304 20.87 -18.60 -2.20
CA ALA A 304 22.04 -18.00 -1.57
C ALA A 304 21.71 -16.64 -0.92
N GLY A 305 20.47 -16.16 -1.05
CA GLY A 305 19.99 -14.88 -0.52
C GLY A 305 20.30 -13.68 -1.42
N ASN A 306 20.78 -13.89 -2.65
CA ASN A 306 20.98 -12.79 -3.60
C ASN A 306 19.63 -12.29 -4.10
N VAL A 307 19.51 -10.97 -4.22
CA VAL A 307 18.27 -10.30 -4.62
C VAL A 307 18.44 -9.64 -5.98
N THR A 308 17.50 -9.91 -6.88
CA THR A 308 17.34 -9.17 -8.14
C THR A 308 15.87 -8.76 -8.32
N TYR A 309 15.59 -7.90 -9.28
CA TYR A 309 14.24 -7.43 -9.56
C TYR A 309 13.90 -7.66 -11.04
N ALA A 310 12.68 -8.13 -11.29
CA ALA A 310 12.10 -8.21 -12.63
C ALA A 310 10.95 -7.20 -12.72
N GLU A 311 11.13 -6.16 -13.54
CA GLU A 311 10.12 -5.14 -13.77
C GLU A 311 9.02 -5.69 -14.69
N GLY A 312 7.77 -5.54 -14.27
CA GLY A 312 6.58 -5.94 -15.01
C GLY A 312 5.88 -4.76 -15.67
N GLU A 313 4.58 -4.93 -15.91
CA GLU A 313 3.78 -3.88 -16.53
C GLU A 313 3.52 -2.68 -15.62
N THR A 314 3.33 -1.52 -16.26
CA THR A 314 2.83 -0.31 -15.61
C THR A 314 1.36 -0.17 -15.90
N LEU A 315 0.55 -0.13 -14.86
CA LEU A 315 -0.90 -0.07 -14.94
C LEU A 315 -1.40 1.23 -14.34
N SER A 316 -2.30 1.91 -15.05
CA SER A 316 -3.11 2.96 -14.45
C SER A 316 -4.26 2.29 -13.71
N LEU A 317 -4.27 2.45 -12.38
CA LEU A 317 -5.43 2.01 -11.61
C LEU A 317 -6.61 2.97 -11.90
N PRO A 318 -7.86 2.53 -11.76
CA PRO A 318 -9.02 3.43 -11.81
C PRO A 318 -9.04 4.33 -10.57
N ASP A 319 -9.58 5.53 -10.73
CA ASP A 319 -9.90 6.48 -9.64
C ASP A 319 -11.12 5.99 -8.84
N ASN A 320 -10.99 4.78 -8.31
CA ASN A 320 -11.94 4.16 -7.42
C ASN A 320 -11.17 3.37 -6.39
N ARG A 321 -11.46 3.67 -5.12
CA ARG A 321 -10.96 2.89 -3.99
C ARG A 321 -11.48 1.44 -4.16
N TYR A 322 -10.72 0.46 -3.69
CA TYR A 322 -11.07 -0.98 -3.77
C TYR A 322 -11.02 -1.62 -5.14
N VAL A 323 -10.40 -0.98 -6.15
CA VAL A 323 -10.14 -1.70 -7.40
C VAL A 323 -9.21 -2.87 -7.08
N SER A 324 -9.73 -4.06 -7.36
CA SER A 324 -8.97 -5.30 -7.40
C SER A 324 -8.15 -5.32 -8.68
N LEU A 325 -6.84 -5.46 -8.55
CA LEU A 325 -5.99 -5.92 -9.63
C LEU A 325 -5.87 -7.45 -9.52
N PRO A 326 -6.56 -8.22 -10.38
CA PRO A 326 -6.59 -9.67 -10.29
C PRO A 326 -5.29 -10.33 -10.77
N SER A 327 -4.49 -9.61 -11.56
CA SER A 327 -3.20 -10.09 -12.02
C SER A 327 -2.37 -8.96 -12.62
N PHE A 328 -1.05 -9.15 -12.67
CA PHE A 328 -0.16 -8.39 -13.53
C PHE A 328 0.83 -9.31 -14.26
N SER A 329 1.43 -8.82 -15.34
CA SER A 329 2.37 -9.56 -16.18
C SER A 329 3.80 -9.06 -15.99
N VAL A 330 4.75 -10.00 -15.96
CA VAL A 330 6.19 -9.71 -15.97
C VAL A 330 6.80 -10.30 -17.25
N PRO A 331 7.31 -9.48 -18.18
CA PRO A 331 7.85 -9.98 -19.43
C PRO A 331 9.12 -10.82 -19.18
N ALA A 332 9.32 -11.88 -19.95
CA ALA A 332 10.44 -12.80 -19.75
C ALA A 332 11.83 -12.13 -19.94
N GLU A 333 11.89 -11.00 -20.66
CA GLU A 333 13.09 -10.18 -20.81
C GLU A 333 13.50 -9.39 -19.55
N ALA A 334 12.59 -9.20 -18.59
CA ALA A 334 12.89 -8.55 -17.32
C ALA A 334 13.74 -9.44 -16.39
N PHE A 335 13.77 -10.74 -16.65
CA PHE A 335 14.62 -11.67 -15.92
C PHE A 335 16.03 -11.64 -16.51
N THR A 336 17.04 -11.46 -15.67
CA THR A 336 18.43 -11.22 -16.11
C THR A 336 19.37 -12.39 -15.81
N CYS A 337 18.96 -13.32 -14.95
CA CYS A 337 19.75 -14.48 -14.57
C CYS A 337 18.91 -15.76 -14.53
N ALA A 338 19.56 -16.89 -14.81
CA ALA A 338 18.95 -18.21 -14.68
C ALA A 338 19.11 -18.71 -13.23
N GLY A 339 18.12 -19.44 -12.74
CA GLY A 339 18.07 -19.97 -11.38
C GLY A 339 16.65 -20.31 -10.95
N THR A 340 16.52 -20.80 -9.72
CA THR A 340 15.23 -20.95 -9.03
C THR A 340 15.13 -19.84 -7.99
N PHE A 341 14.00 -19.16 -7.96
CA PHE A 341 13.78 -17.99 -7.14
C PHE A 341 12.48 -18.10 -6.37
N GLU A 342 12.53 -17.64 -5.12
CA GLU A 342 11.34 -17.14 -4.45
C GLU A 342 11.06 -15.73 -4.98
N ALA A 343 9.87 -15.52 -5.54
CA ALA A 343 9.48 -14.27 -6.17
C ALA A 343 8.34 -13.62 -5.39
N VAL A 344 8.64 -12.45 -4.80
CA VAL A 344 7.69 -11.65 -4.01
C VAL A 344 7.21 -10.47 -4.87
N PRO A 345 5.89 -10.25 -5.02
CA PRO A 345 5.38 -9.09 -5.72
C PRO A 345 5.78 -7.77 -5.07
N VAL A 346 6.23 -6.86 -5.92
CA VAL A 346 6.63 -5.50 -5.56
C VAL A 346 5.96 -4.50 -6.51
N TYR A 347 5.91 -3.25 -6.10
CA TYR A 347 5.41 -2.15 -6.92
C TYR A 347 6.24 -0.89 -6.70
N ARG A 348 6.09 0.07 -7.62
CA ARG A 348 6.72 1.38 -7.57
C ARG A 348 5.81 2.40 -8.26
N THR A 349 5.56 3.53 -7.61
CA THR A 349 4.90 4.71 -8.18
C THR A 349 5.93 5.73 -8.66
N SER A 350 5.48 6.84 -9.27
CA SER A 350 6.36 7.97 -9.61
C SER A 350 6.99 8.65 -8.39
N ALA A 351 6.45 8.43 -7.19
CA ALA A 351 6.98 8.97 -5.94
C ALA A 351 7.99 8.05 -5.26
N ASP A 352 8.04 6.77 -5.66
CA ASP A 352 8.91 5.77 -5.05
C ASP A 352 10.30 5.78 -5.68
N SER A 353 11.31 5.89 -4.83
CA SER A 353 12.72 5.77 -5.26
C SER A 353 13.20 4.31 -5.32
N GLU A 354 12.49 3.40 -4.66
CA GLU A 354 12.83 1.99 -4.51
C GLU A 354 11.59 1.11 -4.72
N TRP A 355 11.80 -0.20 -4.92
CA TRP A 355 10.71 -1.16 -5.00
C TRP A 355 10.10 -1.42 -3.61
N VAL A 356 8.77 -1.34 -3.52
CA VAL A 356 8.03 -1.59 -2.28
C VAL A 356 7.36 -2.97 -2.35
N PRO A 357 7.57 -3.87 -1.37
CA PRO A 357 6.84 -5.14 -1.29
C PRO A 357 5.34 -4.94 -1.11
N ILE A 358 4.53 -5.72 -1.83
CA ILE A 358 3.09 -5.76 -1.63
C ILE A 358 2.81 -6.50 -0.31
N LYS A 359 2.16 -5.83 0.65
CA LYS A 359 1.78 -6.45 1.92
C LYS A 359 0.57 -7.37 1.72
N MET A 360 0.52 -8.51 2.41
CA MET A 360 -0.64 -9.39 2.40
C MET A 360 -1.61 -9.01 3.52
N LEU A 361 -2.92 -9.01 3.23
CA LEU A 361 -3.96 -8.69 4.22
C LEU A 361 -4.25 -9.84 5.19
N ARG A 362 -3.96 -11.08 4.76
CA ARG A 362 -4.13 -12.28 5.56
C ARG A 362 -2.77 -12.88 5.89
N LYS A 363 -2.57 -13.27 7.16
CA LYS A 363 -1.32 -13.93 7.59
C LYS A 363 -1.09 -15.31 6.99
N ASP A 364 -2.14 -16.01 6.58
CA ASP A 364 -2.08 -17.34 5.96
C ASP A 364 -2.03 -17.30 4.43
N ALA A 365 -2.10 -16.11 3.82
CA ALA A 365 -1.97 -15.98 2.39
C ALA A 365 -0.54 -16.25 1.91
N GLU A 366 -0.42 -16.92 0.77
CA GLU A 366 0.87 -17.07 0.09
C GLU A 366 1.42 -15.69 -0.27
N THR A 367 2.64 -15.41 0.17
CA THR A 367 3.31 -14.12 -0.01
C THR A 367 4.26 -14.08 -1.21
N SER A 368 4.61 -15.25 -1.72
CA SER A 368 5.58 -15.44 -2.80
C SER A 368 5.15 -16.59 -3.73
N ILE A 369 5.71 -16.58 -4.93
CA ILE A 369 5.63 -17.71 -5.87
C ILE A 369 7.03 -18.28 -6.10
N HIS A 370 7.12 -19.57 -6.38
CA HIS A 370 8.38 -20.22 -6.73
C HIS A 370 8.50 -20.33 -8.25
N ILE A 371 9.54 -19.74 -8.82
CA ILE A 371 9.76 -19.74 -10.28
C ILE A 371 11.15 -20.25 -10.63
N THR A 372 11.24 -20.90 -11.78
CA THR A 372 12.53 -21.28 -12.38
C THR A 372 12.74 -20.49 -13.66
N VAL A 373 13.77 -19.66 -13.68
CA VAL A 373 14.22 -18.96 -14.88
C VAL A 373 15.35 -19.78 -15.49
N SER A 374 15.26 -20.15 -16.75
CA SER A 374 16.39 -20.80 -17.42
C SER A 374 16.64 -20.20 -18.80
N LYS A 375 17.90 -20.25 -19.22
CA LYS A 375 18.22 -19.92 -20.62
C LYS A 375 17.53 -20.95 -21.49
N MET A 376 16.89 -20.48 -22.55
CA MET A 376 16.85 -21.29 -23.77
C MET A 376 18.32 -21.44 -24.19
N SER A 377 19.04 -22.40 -23.62
CA SER A 377 20.39 -22.67 -24.07
C SER A 377 20.24 -23.07 -25.52
N GLY A 378 20.82 -22.24 -26.40
CA GLY A 378 20.92 -22.51 -27.82
C GLY A 378 21.25 -23.98 -28.01
N LEU A 379 20.22 -24.72 -28.39
CA LEU A 379 20.37 -26.07 -28.85
C LEU A 379 21.19 -25.95 -30.12
N GLU A 380 22.44 -26.43 -30.11
CA GLU A 380 22.94 -27.00 -31.34
C GLU A 380 22.08 -28.24 -31.57
N THR A 381 20.98 -28.05 -32.30
CA THR A 381 20.24 -29.13 -32.93
C THR A 381 21.26 -29.89 -33.76
N VAL A 382 21.77 -31.00 -33.23
CA VAL A 382 22.68 -31.86 -33.99
C VAL A 382 21.81 -32.65 -34.96
N THR A 383 21.39 -31.98 -36.02
CA THR A 383 20.60 -32.47 -37.17
C THR A 383 19.10 -32.71 -36.89
N ALA A 384 18.27 -31.77 -37.37
CA ALA A 384 16.99 -32.06 -38.02
C ALA A 384 16.54 -30.81 -38.79
N LYS A 385 16.16 -30.96 -40.07
CA LYS A 385 15.37 -29.95 -40.80
C LYS A 385 13.98 -29.92 -40.18
N ASP A 386 13.53 -28.75 -39.73
CA ASP A 386 12.13 -28.39 -39.42
C ASP A 386 11.34 -29.32 -38.49
N THR A 387 11.85 -29.58 -37.28
CA THR A 387 11.01 -30.14 -36.21
C THR A 387 11.35 -29.51 -34.87
N THR A 388 10.62 -28.47 -34.47
CA THR A 388 10.59 -28.00 -33.07
C THR A 388 9.94 -29.08 -32.19
N ILE A 389 10.58 -29.38 -31.06
CA ILE A 389 10.07 -30.27 -30.02
C ILE A 389 10.02 -29.45 -28.74
N ASP A 390 8.89 -29.48 -28.05
CA ASP A 390 8.57 -28.68 -26.87
C ASP A 390 9.31 -29.16 -25.60
N VAL A 391 10.64 -29.28 -25.66
CA VAL A 391 11.50 -29.69 -24.54
C VAL A 391 12.64 -28.70 -24.31
N LEU A 392 12.82 -28.32 -23.07
CA LEU A 392 13.72 -27.31 -22.52
C LEU A 392 14.82 -27.96 -21.69
N THR A 393 15.82 -27.18 -21.26
CA THR A 393 16.84 -27.63 -20.28
C THR A 393 16.72 -26.82 -18.98
N ILE A 394 16.74 -27.51 -17.85
CA ILE A 394 16.76 -26.94 -16.50
C ILE A 394 17.99 -27.50 -15.79
N GLY A 395 19.07 -26.70 -15.70
CA GLY A 395 20.35 -27.20 -15.19
C GLY A 395 20.87 -28.37 -16.04
N ASN A 396 20.97 -29.56 -15.45
CA ASN A 396 21.31 -30.81 -16.14
C ASN A 396 20.11 -31.73 -16.39
N GLN A 397 18.88 -31.21 -16.34
CA GLN A 397 17.65 -31.97 -16.63
C GLN A 397 16.99 -31.45 -17.92
N LEU A 398 16.20 -32.31 -18.56
CA LEU A 398 15.32 -31.92 -19.66
C LEU A 398 13.88 -31.79 -19.14
N ALA A 399 13.15 -30.78 -19.61
CA ALA A 399 11.78 -30.53 -19.18
C ALA A 399 10.83 -30.26 -20.36
N LEU A 400 9.68 -30.91 -20.38
CA LEU A 400 8.61 -30.63 -21.34
C LEU A 400 8.02 -29.24 -21.07
N THR A 401 7.76 -28.45 -22.12
CA THR A 401 7.14 -27.14 -21.91
C THR A 401 5.71 -27.30 -21.37
N PRO A 402 5.23 -26.36 -20.53
CA PRO A 402 3.85 -26.39 -20.05
C PRO A 402 2.80 -26.30 -21.18
N SER A 403 3.15 -25.69 -22.33
CA SER A 403 2.26 -25.60 -23.50
C SER A 403 2.21 -26.87 -24.34
N ALA A 404 3.06 -27.86 -24.06
CA ALA A 404 3.13 -29.08 -24.85
C ALA A 404 1.84 -29.90 -24.70
N THR A 405 1.18 -30.17 -25.81
CA THR A 405 0.00 -31.05 -25.86
C THR A 405 0.38 -32.51 -26.15
N HIS A 406 1.66 -32.85 -26.03
CA HIS A 406 2.21 -34.14 -26.39
C HIS A 406 3.22 -34.61 -25.34
N GLU A 407 3.47 -35.91 -25.28
CA GLU A 407 4.55 -36.49 -24.46
C GLU A 407 5.88 -36.45 -25.24
N ALA A 408 7.00 -36.54 -24.54
CA ALA A 408 8.32 -36.64 -25.16
C ALA A 408 9.17 -37.72 -24.49
N ASN A 409 9.74 -38.64 -25.27
CA ASN A 409 10.62 -39.68 -24.74
C ASN A 409 12.07 -39.27 -24.88
N VAL A 410 12.88 -39.50 -23.85
CA VAL A 410 14.30 -39.15 -23.80
C VAL A 410 15.13 -40.43 -23.76
N TYR A 411 16.14 -40.50 -24.63
CA TYR A 411 17.06 -41.62 -24.75
C TYR A 411 18.50 -41.13 -24.70
N ASP A 412 19.43 -41.99 -24.24
CA ASP A 412 20.85 -41.76 -24.44
C ASP A 412 21.31 -42.12 -25.88
N MET A 413 22.58 -41.88 -26.20
CA MET A 413 23.16 -42.24 -27.51
C MET A 413 23.26 -43.74 -27.77
N ASN A 414 23.11 -44.58 -26.75
CA ASN A 414 23.06 -46.03 -26.89
C ASN A 414 21.63 -46.55 -27.15
N GLY A 415 20.64 -45.64 -27.18
CA GLY A 415 19.22 -45.97 -27.35
C GLY A 415 18.54 -46.44 -26.06
N SER A 416 19.17 -46.29 -24.90
CA SER A 416 18.55 -46.61 -23.61
C SER A 416 17.54 -45.55 -23.25
N HIS A 417 16.32 -45.97 -22.93
CA HIS A 417 15.26 -45.07 -22.50
C HIS A 417 15.56 -44.51 -21.10
N ILE A 418 15.56 -43.18 -21.00
CA ILE A 418 15.85 -42.45 -19.77
C ILE A 418 14.55 -42.04 -19.07
N ALA A 419 13.63 -41.41 -19.79
CA ALA A 419 12.37 -40.91 -19.22
C ALA A 419 11.33 -40.60 -20.31
N THR A 420 10.07 -40.73 -19.93
CA THR A 420 8.92 -40.18 -20.68
C THR A 420 8.45 -38.93 -19.97
N LEU A 421 8.50 -37.80 -20.65
CA LEU A 421 8.04 -36.51 -20.15
C LEU A 421 6.58 -36.31 -20.52
N THR A 422 5.75 -36.05 -19.51
CA THR A 422 4.33 -35.78 -19.63
C THR A 422 3.98 -34.54 -18.80
N GLN A 423 2.77 -34.00 -18.93
CA GLN A 423 2.30 -32.92 -18.05
C GLN A 423 2.31 -33.30 -16.55
N ALA A 424 2.13 -34.58 -16.23
CA ALA A 424 2.19 -35.08 -14.85
C ALA A 424 3.63 -35.34 -14.36
N THR A 425 4.57 -35.55 -15.29
CA THR A 425 5.99 -35.82 -15.02
C THR A 425 6.84 -35.05 -16.04
N PRO A 426 6.95 -33.72 -15.88
CA PRO A 426 7.46 -32.87 -16.95
C PRO A 426 8.99 -32.85 -17.02
N VAL A 427 9.73 -33.46 -16.09
CA VAL A 427 11.20 -33.31 -15.99
C VAL A 427 11.89 -34.67 -15.91
N THR A 428 13.06 -34.81 -16.54
CA THR A 428 13.92 -35.99 -16.43
C THR A 428 14.63 -36.05 -15.06
N PRO A 429 15.16 -37.21 -14.64
CA PRO A 429 16.25 -37.25 -13.68
C PRO A 429 17.45 -36.40 -14.13
N ALA A 430 18.32 -36.03 -13.20
CA ALA A 430 19.58 -35.33 -13.48
C ALA A 430 20.41 -36.12 -14.50
N LEU A 431 20.74 -35.47 -15.62
CA LEU A 431 21.51 -36.04 -16.72
C LEU A 431 23.00 -35.71 -16.55
N VAL A 432 23.83 -36.56 -17.14
CA VAL A 432 25.27 -36.33 -17.24
C VAL A 432 25.54 -35.52 -18.51
N ALA A 433 26.61 -34.72 -18.53
CA ALA A 433 27.03 -34.02 -19.74
C ALA A 433 27.18 -35.01 -20.91
N GLY A 434 26.48 -34.76 -22.01
CA GLY A 434 26.28 -35.76 -23.05
C GLY A 434 25.26 -35.35 -24.11
N VAL A 435 25.05 -36.23 -25.10
CA VAL A 435 24.02 -36.05 -26.13
C VAL A 435 22.88 -37.02 -25.85
N TYR A 436 21.65 -36.52 -25.94
CA TYR A 436 20.42 -37.25 -25.73
C TYR A 436 19.53 -37.13 -26.96
N ILE A 437 18.74 -38.16 -27.22
CA ILE A 437 17.75 -38.20 -28.30
C ILE A 437 16.38 -38.01 -27.67
N ILE A 438 15.61 -37.06 -28.19
CA ILE A 438 14.26 -36.78 -27.73
C ILE A 438 13.31 -37.08 -28.87
N THR A 439 12.25 -37.84 -28.60
CA THR A 439 11.25 -38.21 -29.61
C THR A 439 9.85 -37.82 -29.18
N THR A 440 9.05 -37.35 -30.15
CA THR A 440 7.61 -37.11 -29.99
C THR A 440 6.91 -37.53 -31.28
N GLY A 441 6.06 -38.57 -31.20
CA GLY A 441 5.47 -39.19 -32.38
C GLY A 441 6.53 -39.62 -33.41
N SER A 442 6.45 -39.08 -34.62
CA SER A 442 7.41 -39.34 -35.72
C SER A 442 8.61 -38.39 -35.74
N ARG A 443 8.71 -37.46 -34.80
CA ARG A 443 9.75 -36.43 -34.73
C ARG A 443 10.83 -36.85 -33.75
N SER A 444 12.08 -36.50 -34.06
CA SER A 444 13.20 -36.71 -33.14
C SER A 444 14.23 -35.58 -33.25
N VAL A 445 14.82 -35.21 -32.12
CA VAL A 445 15.90 -34.22 -32.03
C VAL A 445 17.03 -34.74 -31.14
N LYS A 446 18.27 -34.36 -31.46
CA LYS A 446 19.42 -34.56 -30.58
C LYS A 446 19.68 -33.31 -29.77
N MET A 447 19.68 -33.42 -28.45
CA MET A 447 20.00 -32.34 -27.52
C MET A 447 21.31 -32.64 -26.78
N ARG A 448 22.21 -31.66 -26.70
CA ARG A 448 23.46 -31.77 -25.92
C ARG A 448 23.29 -31.07 -24.58
N ILE A 449 23.45 -31.81 -23.49
CA ILE A 449 23.59 -31.29 -22.11
C ILE A 449 25.07 -30.97 -21.88
N LYS A 450 25.36 -29.75 -21.45
CA LYS A 450 26.73 -29.27 -21.20
C LYS A 450 27.17 -29.52 -19.77
#